data_AF-A0A497MYB8-F1
#
_entry.id   AF-A0A497MYB8-F1
#
_cell.length_a   1.000
_cell.length_b   1.000
_cell.length_c   1.000
_cell.angle_alpha   90.00
_cell.angle_beta   90.00
_cell.angle_gamma   90.00
#
_symmetry.space_group_name_H-M   'P 1'
#
loop_
_entity.id
_entity.type
_entity.pdbx_description
1 polymer ?
#
loop_
_entity_poly.entity_id
_entity_poly.type
_entity_poly.pdbx_seq_one_letter_code
_entity_poly.pdbx_strand_id
1 'polypeptide(L)'
;MTDSYGTVYVEDLKIRNMVRNRRLAKSISDAGWGRFVGMLCYKEEESGGRVVLVNPYGTSQRCSGCGEKVVKSLSDRVHECPYCGLVLDRDLNAARNILEIGRGPPDSKPVERLTSTWPLEAGQVGSVNQEASLLVGR
;
A
#
# COMPACT_ATOMS: atom_id res chain seq x y z
N MET A 1 -12.37 -3.02 11.93
CA MET A 1 -11.50 -3.82 11.01
C MET A 1 -10.02 -3.57 11.30
N THR A 2 -9.66 -2.41 11.84
CA THR A 2 -8.30 -2.05 12.27
C THR A 2 -8.15 -1.99 13.79
N ASP A 3 -9.22 -2.27 14.54
CA ASP A 3 -9.29 -2.21 16.01
C ASP A 3 -8.29 -3.14 16.74
N SER A 4 -7.56 -3.99 16.00
CA SER A 4 -6.54 -4.92 16.52
C SER A 4 -5.13 -4.62 16.03
N TYR A 5 -4.93 -3.71 15.08
CA TYR A 5 -3.63 -3.39 14.49
C TYR A 5 -3.37 -1.88 14.55
N GLY A 6 -2.33 -1.46 15.27
CA GLY A 6 -2.02 -0.02 15.42
C GLY A 6 -1.26 0.60 14.26
N THR A 7 -0.85 -0.16 13.24
CA THR A 7 -0.11 0.35 12.08
C THR A 7 -0.29 -0.55 10.85
N VAL A 8 -0.61 0.06 9.71
CA VAL A 8 -0.75 -0.56 8.39
C VAL A 8 0.34 -0.02 7.46
N TYR A 9 1.06 -0.91 6.77
CA TYR A 9 2.09 -0.56 5.81
C TYR A 9 1.59 -0.79 4.38
N VAL A 10 1.75 0.21 3.51
CA VAL A 10 1.33 0.12 2.10
C VAL A 10 2.40 0.70 1.18
N GLU A 11 2.45 0.23 -0.06
CA GLU A 11 3.39 0.75 -1.06
C GLU A 11 3.06 2.19 -1.49
N ASP A 12 4.07 3.04 -1.55
CA ASP A 12 4.03 4.37 -2.17
C ASP A 12 4.08 4.26 -3.71
N LEU A 13 3.05 3.63 -4.27
CA LEU A 13 2.91 3.52 -5.71
C LEU A 13 2.72 4.91 -6.30
N LYS A 14 3.58 5.30 -7.23
CA LYS A 14 3.44 6.54 -8.01
C LYS A 14 2.37 6.37 -9.09
N ILE A 15 1.10 6.25 -8.67
CA ILE A 15 -0.06 5.94 -9.52
C ILE A 15 -0.08 6.84 -10.76
N ARG A 16 0.12 8.16 -10.57
CA ARG A 16 0.17 9.17 -11.65
C ARG A 16 1.20 8.84 -12.74
N ASN A 17 2.33 8.25 -12.37
CA ASN A 17 3.35 7.81 -13.33
C ASN A 17 2.96 6.47 -13.97
N MET A 18 2.37 5.56 -13.19
CA MET A 18 1.97 4.24 -13.68
C MET A 18 0.85 4.33 -14.74
N VAL A 19 -0.13 5.23 -14.55
CA VAL A 19 -1.23 5.44 -15.51
C VAL A 19 -0.78 6.07 -16.83
N ARG A 20 0.45 6.60 -16.93
CA ARG A 20 1.02 7.06 -18.21
C ARG A 20 1.31 5.89 -19.16
N ASN A 21 1.46 4.67 -18.63
CA ASN A 21 1.58 3.47 -19.46
C ASN A 21 0.21 3.12 -20.06
N ARG A 22 -0.02 3.52 -21.32
CA ARG A 22 -1.30 3.31 -22.03
C ARG A 22 -1.80 1.87 -22.03
N ARG A 23 -0.92 0.86 -21.94
CA ARG A 23 -1.30 -0.55 -21.91
C ARG A 23 -1.89 -0.98 -20.55
N LEU A 24 -1.44 -0.36 -19.47
CA LEU A 24 -1.82 -0.71 -18.09
C LEU A 24 -2.74 0.34 -17.44
N ALA A 25 -2.88 1.52 -18.04
CA ALA A 25 -3.58 2.67 -17.48
C ALA A 25 -5.01 2.34 -17.03
N LYS A 26 -5.75 1.60 -17.85
CA LYS A 26 -7.11 1.16 -17.53
C LYS A 26 -7.12 0.25 -16.31
N SER A 27 -6.34 -0.82 -16.32
CA SER A 27 -6.28 -1.79 -15.21
C SER A 27 -5.82 -1.15 -13.90
N ILE A 28 -4.88 -0.21 -13.96
CA ILE A 28 -4.40 0.55 -12.78
C ILE A 28 -5.49 1.49 -12.25
N SER A 29 -6.22 2.16 -13.14
CA SER A 29 -7.29 3.08 -12.74
C SER A 29 -8.48 2.32 -12.15
N ASP A 30 -8.87 1.21 -12.77
CA ASP A 30 -9.96 0.35 -12.33
C ASP A 30 -9.65 -0.30 -10.96
N ALA A 31 -8.37 -0.52 -10.62
CA ALA A 31 -7.96 -1.04 -9.33
C ALA A 31 -8.18 -0.07 -8.15
N GLY A 32 -8.38 1.23 -8.42
CA GLY A 32 -8.80 2.20 -7.39
C GLY A 32 -7.79 2.45 -6.26
N TRP A 33 -6.49 2.25 -6.49
CA TRP A 33 -5.44 2.31 -5.46
C TRP A 33 -5.47 3.59 -4.61
N GLY A 34 -5.64 4.75 -5.24
CA GLY A 34 -5.70 6.03 -4.53
C GLY A 34 -6.89 6.12 -3.56
N ARG A 35 -8.07 5.63 -3.99
CA ARG A 35 -9.27 5.58 -3.14
C ARG A 35 -9.10 4.59 -1.99
N PHE A 36 -8.46 3.44 -2.27
CA PHE A 36 -8.16 2.44 -1.25
C PHE A 36 -7.28 3.00 -0.14
N VAL A 37 -6.15 3.64 -0.48
CA VAL A 37 -5.27 4.28 0.50
C VAL A 37 -5.99 5.39 1.26
N GLY A 38 -6.78 6.23 0.59
CA GLY A 38 -7.57 7.27 1.26
C GLY A 38 -8.56 6.70 2.28
N MET A 39 -9.22 5.58 1.97
CA MET A 39 -10.13 4.90 2.90
C MET A 39 -9.39 4.28 4.10
N LEU A 40 -8.16 3.77 3.90
CA LEU A 40 -7.32 3.31 5.00
C LEU A 40 -6.96 4.45 5.95
N CYS A 41 -6.51 5.59 5.41
CA CYS A 41 -6.18 6.77 6.23
C CYS A 41 -7.38 7.23 7.05
N TYR A 42 -8.55 7.33 6.41
CA TYR A 42 -9.80 7.71 7.08
C TYR A 42 -10.12 6.77 8.27
N LYS A 43 -10.06 5.46 8.07
CA LYS A 43 -10.33 4.48 9.14
C LYS A 43 -9.28 4.45 10.25
N GLU A 44 -8.01 4.66 9.91
CA GLU A 44 -6.94 4.73 10.91
C GLU A 44 -7.09 6.00 11.77
N GLU A 45 -7.55 7.11 11.20
CA GLU A 45 -7.85 8.33 11.99
C GLU A 45 -8.99 8.10 12.98
N GLU A 46 -10.05 7.38 12.59
CA GLU A 46 -11.15 7.03 13.50
C GLU A 46 -10.72 6.08 14.63
N SER A 47 -9.75 5.18 14.37
CA SER A 47 -9.31 4.14 15.31
C SER A 47 -8.04 4.48 16.10
N GLY A 48 -7.40 5.62 15.83
CA GLY A 48 -6.11 6.01 16.42
C GLY A 48 -4.90 5.23 15.89
N GLY A 49 -5.09 4.52 14.76
CA GLY A 49 -4.07 3.77 14.06
C GLY A 49 -3.18 4.64 13.16
N ARG A 50 -2.39 4.01 12.29
CA ARG A 50 -1.40 4.68 11.43
C ARG A 50 -1.26 3.98 10.08
N VAL A 51 -1.31 4.73 8.98
CA VAL A 51 -0.86 4.25 7.67
C VAL A 51 0.57 4.75 7.39
N VAL A 52 1.44 3.84 6.97
CA VAL A 52 2.84 4.12 6.66
C VAL A 52 3.13 3.72 5.21
N LEU A 53 3.68 4.66 4.44
CA LEU A 53 4.10 4.42 3.06
C LEU A 53 5.47 3.75 3.01
N VAL A 54 5.64 2.77 2.12
CA VAL A 54 6.88 2.04 1.92
C VAL A 54 7.32 2.18 0.47
N ASN A 55 8.62 2.36 0.23
CA ASN A 55 9.17 2.41 -1.11
C ASN A 55 8.85 1.10 -1.86
N PRO A 56 8.10 1.14 -2.99
CA PRO A 56 7.70 -0.06 -3.72
C PRO A 56 8.84 -0.74 -4.49
N TYR A 57 10.03 -0.13 -4.55
CA TYR A 57 11.09 -0.61 -5.42
C TYR A 57 11.61 -1.99 -5.02
N GLY A 58 11.32 -2.99 -5.86
CA GLY A 58 11.85 -4.34 -5.72
C GLY A 58 11.17 -5.21 -4.66
N THR A 59 10.12 -4.73 -4.00
CA THR A 59 9.35 -5.45 -2.96
C THR A 59 8.81 -6.80 -3.44
N SER A 60 8.33 -6.87 -4.68
CA SER A 60 7.83 -8.12 -5.28
C SER A 60 8.93 -9.03 -5.84
N GLN A 61 10.14 -8.50 -6.03
CA GLN A 61 11.29 -9.24 -6.59
C GLN A 61 12.21 -9.78 -5.50
N ARG A 62 12.35 -9.10 -4.36
CA ARG A 62 13.10 -9.58 -3.20
C ARG A 62 12.42 -10.81 -2.60
N CYS A 63 13.18 -11.84 -2.26
CA CYS A 63 12.66 -13.00 -1.52
C CYS A 63 12.51 -12.64 -0.05
N SER A 64 11.32 -12.84 0.52
CA SER A 64 11.08 -12.63 1.96
C SER A 64 11.74 -13.69 2.86
N GLY A 65 12.22 -14.80 2.29
CA GLY A 65 12.91 -15.86 3.03
C GLY A 65 14.42 -15.67 3.13
N CYS A 66 15.08 -15.20 2.07
CA CYS A 66 16.54 -15.09 2.01
C CYS A 66 17.07 -13.73 1.54
N GLY A 67 16.21 -12.79 1.17
CA GLY A 67 16.60 -11.46 0.70
C GLY A 67 17.10 -11.41 -0.75
N GLU A 68 17.31 -12.55 -1.41
CA GLU A 68 17.81 -12.59 -2.78
C GLU A 68 16.80 -12.07 -3.81
N LYS A 69 17.33 -11.51 -4.91
CA LYS A 69 16.50 -10.96 -5.99
C LYS A 69 16.05 -12.08 -6.94
N VAL A 70 14.74 -12.24 -7.04
CA VAL A 70 14.06 -13.15 -7.96
C VAL A 70 13.30 -12.34 -8.99
N VAL A 71 13.89 -12.19 -10.18
CA VAL A 71 13.28 -11.47 -11.31
C VAL A 71 12.07 -12.23 -11.81
N LYS A 72 10.97 -11.51 -12.00
CA LYS A 72 9.69 -12.06 -12.45
C LYS A 72 8.90 -11.00 -13.22
N SER A 73 8.07 -11.46 -14.15
CA SER A 73 7.14 -10.66 -14.92
C SER A 73 5.88 -10.30 -14.12
N LEU A 74 5.05 -9.39 -14.65
CA LEU A 74 3.77 -9.05 -14.02
C LEU A 74 2.76 -10.20 -14.05
N SER A 75 2.87 -11.10 -15.02
CA SER A 75 2.04 -12.31 -15.16
C SER A 75 2.40 -13.40 -14.16
N ASP A 76 3.61 -13.40 -13.61
CA ASP A 76 4.03 -14.39 -12.63
C ASP A 76 3.33 -14.09 -11.30
N ARG A 77 2.40 -14.97 -10.91
CA ARG A 77 1.59 -14.85 -9.68
C ARG A 77 2.17 -15.62 -8.51
N VAL A 78 3.10 -16.54 -8.76
CA VAL A 78 3.80 -17.32 -7.75
C VAL A 78 5.22 -16.79 -7.61
N HIS A 79 5.68 -16.63 -6.37
CA HIS A 79 7.08 -16.41 -6.03
C HIS A 79 7.73 -17.76 -5.74
N GLU A 80 8.63 -18.20 -6.62
CA GLU A 80 9.46 -19.38 -6.42
C GLU A 80 10.93 -18.94 -6.31
N CYS A 81 11.52 -19.07 -5.12
CA CYS A 81 12.88 -18.65 -4.89
C CYS A 81 13.88 -19.78 -5.19
N PRO A 82 14.77 -19.63 -6.19
CA PRO A 82 15.76 -20.65 -6.52
C PRO A 82 16.89 -20.76 -5.49
N TYR A 83 17.02 -19.77 -4.60
CA TYR A 83 18.12 -19.68 -3.62
C TYR A 83 17.79 -20.37 -2.29
N CYS A 84 16.53 -20.31 -1.85
CA CYS A 84 16.10 -20.88 -0.56
C CYS A 84 14.90 -21.82 -0.65
N GLY A 85 14.35 -22.05 -1.84
CA GLY A 85 13.22 -22.96 -2.06
C GLY A 85 11.86 -22.43 -1.58
N LEU A 86 11.77 -21.16 -1.16
CA LEU A 86 10.51 -20.56 -0.72
C LEU A 86 9.53 -20.43 -1.89
N VAL A 87 8.31 -21.00 -1.72
CA VAL A 87 7.21 -20.91 -2.68
C VAL A 87 5.97 -20.32 -2.01
N LEU A 88 5.44 -19.21 -2.55
CA LEU A 88 4.18 -18.59 -2.10
C LEU A 88 3.58 -17.68 -3.16
N ASP A 89 2.37 -17.15 -2.92
CA ASP A 89 1.81 -16.06 -3.74
C ASP A 89 2.74 -14.84 -3.77
N ARG A 90 2.89 -14.23 -4.95
CA ARG A 90 3.79 -13.09 -5.16
C ARG A 90 3.41 -11.89 -4.30
N ASP A 91 2.12 -11.60 -4.18
CA ASP A 91 1.64 -10.44 -3.45
C ASP A 91 1.78 -10.68 -1.93
N LEU A 92 1.64 -11.93 -1.46
CA LEU A 92 2.00 -12.32 -0.07
C LEU A 92 3.51 -12.17 0.21
N ASN A 93 4.38 -12.51 -0.75
CA ASN A 93 5.82 -12.28 -0.60
C ASN A 93 6.14 -10.78 -0.53
N ALA A 94 5.51 -9.98 -1.39
CA ALA A 94 5.64 -8.53 -1.37
C ALA A 94 5.16 -7.96 -0.03
N ALA A 95 4.01 -8.40 0.49
CA ALA A 95 3.48 -7.96 1.78
C ALA A 95 4.45 -8.20 2.95
N ARG A 96 5.14 -9.35 2.97
CA ARG A 96 6.17 -9.64 3.97
C ARG A 96 7.35 -8.67 3.88
N ASN A 97 7.83 -8.41 2.67
CA ASN A 97 8.92 -7.44 2.45
C ASN A 97 8.50 -6.01 2.83
N ILE A 98 7.27 -5.60 2.50
CA ILE A 98 6.71 -4.28 2.86
C ILE A 98 6.67 -4.13 4.38
N LEU A 99 6.22 -5.16 5.11
CA LEU A 99 6.19 -5.15 6.57
C LEU A 99 7.60 -5.05 7.16
N GLU A 100 8.57 -5.81 6.63
CA GLU A 100 9.96 -5.78 7.07
C GLU A 100 10.60 -4.41 6.85
N ILE A 101 10.46 -3.84 5.65
CA ILE A 101 10.98 -2.51 5.31
C ILE A 101 10.29 -1.43 6.14
N GLY A 102 8.97 -1.50 6.27
CA GLY A 102 8.16 -0.51 6.97
C GLY A 102 8.42 -0.47 8.47
N ARG A 103 8.77 -1.60 9.08
CA ARG A 103 9.22 -1.63 10.49
C ARG A 103 10.57 -0.95 10.68
N GLY A 104 11.40 -0.90 9.63
CA GLY A 104 12.75 -0.35 9.66
C GLY A 104 13.64 -1.00 10.74
N PRO A 105 14.90 -0.53 10.90
CA PRO A 105 15.58 -0.65 12.19
C PRO A 105 14.79 0.14 13.26
N PRO A 106 14.89 -0.23 14.55
CA PRO A 106 14.09 0.33 15.65
C PRO A 106 14.12 1.87 15.80
N ASP A 107 15.07 2.54 15.12
CA ASP A 107 15.31 3.99 15.23
C ASP A 107 14.96 4.78 13.94
N SER A 108 14.27 4.15 12.98
CA SER A 108 13.88 4.85 11.75
C SER A 108 12.77 5.89 12.02
N LYS A 109 12.97 7.12 11.52
CA LYS A 109 11.98 8.19 11.62
C LYS A 109 10.67 7.71 10.96
N PRO A 110 9.50 8.01 11.56
CA PRO A 110 8.22 7.67 10.95
C PRO A 110 8.18 8.07 9.48
N VAL A 111 7.96 7.11 8.57
CA VAL A 111 7.60 7.45 7.20
C VAL A 111 6.28 8.22 7.28
N GLU A 112 6.21 9.34 6.55
CA GLU A 112 5.19 10.39 6.68
C GLU A 112 3.81 9.84 7.06
N ARG A 113 3.29 10.35 8.18
CA ARG A 113 1.93 10.08 8.62
C ARG A 113 0.99 10.55 7.50
N LEU A 114 0.34 9.62 6.83
CA LEU A 114 -0.78 9.98 5.97
C LEU A 114 -1.95 10.33 6.87
N THR A 115 -2.27 11.62 6.95
CA THR A 115 -3.57 12.07 7.43
C THR A 115 -4.59 11.89 6.31
N SER A 116 -5.89 12.01 6.60
CA SER A 116 -7.00 12.03 5.64
C SER A 116 -6.83 13.06 4.53
N THR A 117 -5.88 13.99 4.69
CA THR A 117 -5.51 15.02 3.73
C THR A 117 -4.36 14.66 2.78
N TRP A 118 -3.84 13.42 2.80
CA TRP A 118 -2.70 12.98 2.00
C TRP A 118 -2.99 12.64 0.52
N PRO A 119 -2.20 13.17 -0.43
CA PRO A 119 -2.14 14.59 -0.78
C PRO A 119 -3.28 14.94 -1.76
N LEU A 120 -4.15 15.85 -1.34
CA LEU A 120 -5.17 16.50 -2.20
C LEU A 120 -4.58 17.63 -3.08
N GLU A 121 -3.34 17.52 -3.58
CA GLU A 121 -2.82 18.49 -4.54
C GLU A 121 -3.10 18.06 -6.00
N ALA A 122 -4.15 18.70 -6.51
CA ALA A 122 -4.59 18.88 -7.90
C ALA A 122 -5.00 17.62 -8.67
N GLY A 123 -6.30 17.32 -8.59
CA GLY A 123 -7.04 16.58 -9.61
C GLY A 123 -7.35 15.13 -9.25
N GLN A 124 -8.66 14.82 -9.20
CA GLN A 124 -9.29 13.50 -9.09
C GLN A 124 -9.58 12.98 -7.67
N VAL A 125 -10.55 13.60 -7.01
CA VAL A 125 -11.65 12.84 -6.40
C VAL A 125 -12.92 13.35 -7.06
N GLY A 126 -13.49 12.54 -7.97
CA GLY A 126 -14.89 12.71 -8.32
C GLY A 126 -15.69 12.53 -7.04
N SER A 127 -16.50 13.54 -6.70
CA SER A 127 -17.45 13.60 -5.59
C SER A 127 -17.88 12.21 -5.11
N VAL A 128 -17.42 11.84 -3.93
CA VAL A 128 -18.15 10.91 -3.08
C VAL A 128 -18.88 11.79 -2.08
N ASN A 129 -20.08 12.23 -2.45
CA ASN A 129 -21.01 12.78 -1.47
C ASN A 129 -21.39 11.65 -0.52
N GLN A 130 -20.76 11.61 0.65
CA GLN A 130 -21.35 10.97 1.82
C GLN A 130 -21.79 12.09 2.73
N GLU A 131 -23.07 12.43 2.65
CA GLU A 131 -23.74 13.19 3.70
C GLU A 131 -23.71 12.34 4.98
N ALA A 132 -22.75 12.62 5.86
CA ALA A 132 -22.85 12.28 7.26
C ALA A 132 -23.24 13.56 8.00
N SER A 133 -24.52 13.91 7.90
CA SER A 133 -25.13 14.90 8.77
C SER A 133 -26.20 14.20 9.60
N LEU A 134 -26.20 14.48 10.90
CA LEU A 134 -27.18 14.10 11.93
C LEU A 134 -26.99 12.62 12.40
N LEU A 135 -26.67 12.28 13.65
CA LEU A 135 -27.03 12.83 14.95
C LEU A 135 -26.02 12.32 16.00
N VAL A 136 -25.34 13.20 16.74
CA VAL A 136 -25.24 13.09 18.22
C VAL A 136 -25.05 14.51 18.76
N GLY A 137 -26.17 15.21 18.91
CA GLY A 137 -26.27 16.32 19.84
C GLY A 137 -27.10 15.84 21.04
N ARG A 138 -26.44 15.66 22.18
CA ARG A 138 -26.86 16.02 23.55
C ARG A 138 -25.91 15.40 24.57
#